data_AF-A0A530GDS8-F1
#
_entry.id   AF-A0A530GDS8-F1
#
_cell.length_a   1.000
_cell.length_b   1.000
_cell.length_c   1.000
_cell.angle_alpha   90.00
_cell.angle_beta   90.00
_cell.angle_gamma   90.00
#
_symmetry.space_group_name_H-M   'P 1'
#
loop_
_entity.id
_entity.type
_entity.pdbx_description
1 polymer ?
#
loop_
_entity_poly.entity_id
_entity_poly.type
_entity_poly.pdbx_seq_one_letter_code
_entity_poly.pdbx_strand_id
1 'polypeptide(L)'
;VRGEGSRTRLIGLERGYHGVNFGGISVGGIVSNRKMFGTLLGGVDHLPHTHLPEKNAFSKGVPEHGAELANDLERLIALHDASTIA
;
A
#
# COMPACT_ATOMS: atom_id res chain seq x y z
N VAL A 1 -20.29 2.25 15.31
CA VAL A 1 -18.95 2.90 15.23
C VAL A 1 -18.14 2.42 16.44
N ARG A 2 -16.87 2.03 16.28
CA ARG A 2 -16.05 1.40 17.36
C ARG A 2 -15.39 2.38 18.34
N GLY A 3 -15.55 3.69 18.17
CA GLY A 3 -14.91 4.71 19.01
C GLY A 3 -13.46 5.05 18.60
N GLU A 4 -12.94 4.43 17.54
CA GLU A 4 -11.57 4.58 17.06
C GLU A 4 -11.44 5.72 16.02
N GLY A 5 -11.89 6.93 16.36
CA GLY A 5 -11.93 8.07 15.43
C GLY A 5 -10.56 8.54 14.91
N SER A 6 -9.47 8.12 15.56
CA SER A 6 -8.09 8.40 15.13
C SER A 6 -7.62 7.51 13.98
N ARG A 7 -8.26 6.35 13.76
CA ARG A 7 -7.87 5.37 12.73
C ARG A 7 -8.34 5.81 11.36
N THR A 8 -7.52 6.61 10.69
CA THR A 8 -7.85 7.32 9.45
C THR A 8 -6.85 7.09 8.33
N ARG A 9 -5.64 6.60 8.65
CA ARG A 9 -4.59 6.33 7.68
C ARG A 9 -4.89 5.06 6.89
N LEU A 10 -4.67 5.13 5.58
CA LEU A 10 -4.85 4.02 4.66
C LEU A 10 -3.49 3.53 4.15
N ILE A 11 -3.33 2.22 4.05
CA ILE A 11 -2.11 1.60 3.49
C ILE A 11 -2.45 0.97 2.13
N GLY A 12 -1.85 1.52 1.08
CA GLY A 12 -1.92 1.01 -0.28
C GLY A 12 -0.80 0.04 -0.61
N LEU A 13 -0.68 -0.30 -1.90
CA LEU A 13 0.43 -1.10 -2.44
C LEU A 13 1.03 -0.37 -3.63
N GLU A 14 2.36 -0.31 -3.69
CA GLU A 14 3.07 0.10 -4.91
C GLU A 14 2.61 -0.76 -6.10
N ARG A 15 2.41 -0.14 -7.26
CA ARG A 15 1.80 -0.78 -8.45
C ARG A 15 0.38 -1.35 -8.24
N GLY A 16 -0.23 -1.17 -7.07
CA GLY A 16 -1.62 -1.55 -6.82
C GLY A 16 -2.62 -0.70 -7.61
N TYR A 17 -3.73 -1.31 -8.02
CA TYR A 17 -4.82 -0.65 -8.73
C TYR A 17 -6.14 -0.81 -7.95
N HIS A 18 -6.72 0.32 -7.53
CA HIS A 18 -7.98 0.37 -6.78
C HIS A 18 -9.04 1.22 -7.50
N GLY A 19 -9.01 1.24 -8.84
CA GLY A 19 -9.91 2.05 -9.65
C GLY A 19 -9.41 3.49 -9.86
N VAL A 20 -10.33 4.35 -10.29
CA VAL A 20 -10.03 5.72 -10.75
C VAL A 20 -10.79 6.82 -9.99
N ASN A 21 -11.54 6.46 -8.95
CA ASN A 21 -12.15 7.45 -8.06
C ASN A 21 -11.09 8.03 -7.10
N PHE A 22 -11.43 9.13 -6.43
CA PHE A 22 -10.49 9.87 -5.57
C PHE A 22 -9.80 9.00 -4.50
N GLY A 23 -10.56 8.12 -3.84
CA GLY A 23 -10.00 7.17 -2.88
C GLY A 23 -9.08 6.13 -3.51
N GLY A 24 -9.51 5.52 -4.62
CA GLY A 24 -8.78 4.48 -5.33
C GLY A 24 -7.44 4.96 -5.89
N ILE A 25 -7.38 6.16 -6.45
CA ILE A 25 -6.12 6.76 -6.91
C ILE A 25 -5.21 7.21 -5.75
N SER A 26 -5.76 7.41 -4.55
CA SER A 26 -4.98 7.74 -3.35
C SER A 26 -4.18 6.54 -2.86
N VAL A 27 -4.85 5.38 -2.71
CA VAL A 27 -4.22 4.13 -2.24
C VAL A 27 -3.58 3.31 -3.38
N GLY A 28 -3.84 3.66 -4.64
CA GLY A 28 -3.18 3.06 -5.80
C GLY A 28 -1.72 3.48 -5.95
N GLY A 29 -0.87 2.54 -6.35
CA GLY A 29 0.56 2.75 -6.52
C GLY A 29 1.03 2.94 -7.98
N ILE A 30 0.09 3.01 -8.94
CA ILE A 30 0.42 3.24 -10.36
C ILE A 30 0.54 4.75 -10.61
N VAL A 31 1.77 5.25 -10.78
CA VAL A 31 2.08 6.68 -10.89
C VAL A 31 1.28 7.38 -12.01
N SER A 32 1.16 6.75 -13.18
CA SER A 32 0.42 7.32 -14.33
C SER A 32 -1.04 7.62 -14.01
N ASN A 33 -1.65 6.88 -13.08
CA ASN A 33 -3.05 7.03 -12.70
C ASN A 33 -3.27 8.17 -11.71
N ARG A 34 -2.22 8.66 -11.05
CA ARG A 34 -2.32 9.74 -10.04
C ARG A 34 -1.59 11.04 -10.41
N LYS A 35 -0.66 10.99 -11.38
CA LYS A 35 0.26 12.11 -11.71
C LYS A 35 -0.41 13.45 -12.02
N MET A 36 -1.66 13.46 -12.50
CA MET A 36 -2.35 14.67 -12.95
C MET A 36 -3.21 15.34 -11.87
N PHE A 37 -3.42 14.69 -10.72
CA PHE A 37 -4.48 15.07 -9.78
C PHE A 37 -3.99 15.83 -8.54
N GLY A 38 -2.68 16.10 -8.43
CA GLY A 38 -2.11 16.85 -7.30
C GLY A 38 -2.25 16.11 -5.97
N THR A 39 -2.61 16.85 -4.92
CA THR A 39 -2.81 16.29 -3.57
C THR A 39 -4.09 15.46 -3.53
N LEU A 40 -3.97 14.24 -3.01
CA LEU A 40 -5.07 13.28 -2.88
C LEU A 40 -5.48 13.16 -1.40
N LEU A 41 -6.07 12.03 -0.99
CA LEU A 41 -6.33 11.79 0.44
C LEU A 41 -5.03 11.92 1.24
N GLY A 42 -5.08 12.75 2.29
CA GLY A 42 -4.01 12.85 3.27
C GLY A 42 -3.93 11.58 4.11
N GLY A 43 -2.73 11.28 4.62
CA GLY A 43 -2.53 10.11 5.47
C GLY A 43 -2.62 8.79 4.71
N VAL A 44 -2.12 8.72 3.48
CA VAL A 44 -1.91 7.45 2.77
C VAL A 44 -0.42 7.11 2.74
N ASP A 45 -0.09 5.84 2.91
CA ASP A 45 1.24 5.28 2.68
C ASP A 45 1.12 3.99 1.85
N HIS A 46 2.23 3.42 1.38
CA HIS A 46 2.22 2.26 0.48
C HIS A 46 3.22 1.20 0.90
N LEU A 47 2.79 -0.06 0.88
CA LEU A 47 3.68 -1.22 0.96
C LEU A 47 4.45 -1.41 -0.35
N PRO A 48 5.65 -2.01 -0.31
CA PRO A 48 6.42 -2.34 -1.51
C PRO A 48 5.70 -3.37 -2.36
N HIS A 49 5.91 -3.30 -3.67
CA HIS A 49 5.33 -4.28 -4.60
C HIS A 49 6.02 -5.65 -4.51
N THR A 50 5.32 -6.72 -4.90
CA THR A 50 5.83 -8.10 -4.83
C THR A 50 6.52 -8.59 -6.11
N HIS A 51 6.73 -7.71 -7.09
CA HIS A 51 7.44 -8.05 -8.32
C HIS A 51 8.96 -8.02 -8.11
N LEU A 52 9.60 -9.19 -8.03
CA LEU A 52 11.03 -9.39 -7.74
C LEU A 52 11.71 -10.18 -8.87
N PRO A 53 11.95 -9.61 -10.06
CA PRO A 53 12.43 -10.35 -11.24
C PRO A 53 13.67 -11.22 -11.00
N GLU A 54 14.58 -10.76 -10.14
CA GLU A 54 15.81 -11.50 -9.82
C GLU A 54 15.55 -12.81 -9.06
N LYS A 55 14.43 -12.90 -8.34
CA LYS A 55 14.08 -14.06 -7.50
C LYS A 55 12.86 -14.82 -8.03
N ASN A 56 11.88 -14.13 -8.61
CA ASN A 56 10.59 -14.70 -9.01
C ASN A 56 10.33 -14.75 -10.53
N ALA A 57 11.34 -14.48 -11.37
CA ALA A 57 11.24 -14.72 -12.81
C ALA A 57 10.80 -16.16 -13.10
N PHE A 58 9.78 -16.30 -13.96
CA PHE A 58 9.20 -17.59 -14.39
C PHE A 58 8.65 -18.49 -13.26
N SER A 59 8.50 -17.96 -12.04
CA SER A 59 7.84 -18.67 -10.94
C SER A 59 6.38 -18.96 -11.28
N LYS A 60 5.91 -20.17 -10.97
CA LYS A 60 4.51 -20.56 -11.14
C LYS A 60 3.81 -20.57 -9.79
N GLY A 61 2.68 -19.87 -9.69
CA GLY A 61 1.96 -19.75 -8.43
C GLY A 61 2.71 -18.86 -7.43
N VAL A 62 2.77 -19.28 -6.18
CA VAL A 62 3.40 -18.53 -5.09
C VAL A 62 4.89 -18.88 -5.01
N PRO A 63 5.82 -17.91 -5.12
CA PRO A 63 7.24 -18.17 -4.93
C PRO A 63 7.56 -18.59 -3.48
N GLU A 64 8.67 -19.30 -3.28
CA GLU A 64 9.14 -19.72 -1.94
C GLU A 64 9.63 -18.56 -1.05
N HIS A 65 9.79 -17.37 -1.63
CA HIS A 65 10.28 -16.15 -0.98
C HIS A 65 9.28 -15.01 -1.13
N GLY A 66 9.51 -13.90 -0.43
CA GLY A 66 8.69 -12.70 -0.48
C GLY A 66 7.77 -12.53 0.73
N ALA A 67 7.69 -13.52 1.61
CA ALA A 67 6.99 -13.38 2.89
C ALA A 67 7.57 -12.24 3.74
N GLU A 68 8.89 -12.01 3.63
CA GLU A 68 9.60 -10.92 4.29
C GLU A 68 9.13 -9.52 3.86
N LEU A 69 8.49 -9.38 2.68
CA LEU A 69 7.93 -8.11 2.23
C LEU A 69 6.78 -7.64 3.13
N ALA A 70 6.08 -8.57 3.77
CA ALA A 70 5.02 -8.24 4.72
C ALA A 70 5.56 -7.56 5.98
N ASN A 71 6.84 -7.75 6.33
CA ASN A 71 7.47 -7.10 7.48
C ASN A 71 7.52 -5.57 7.29
N ASP A 72 7.41 -5.06 6.06
CA ASP A 72 7.32 -3.62 5.82
C ASP A 72 6.03 -3.01 6.42
N LEU A 73 4.98 -3.82 6.62
CA LEU A 73 3.79 -3.37 7.33
C LEU A 73 4.10 -3.05 8.80
N GLU A 74 4.96 -3.85 9.46
CA GLU A 74 5.39 -3.56 10.83
C GLU A 74 6.17 -2.25 10.89
N ARG A 75 7.01 -1.97 9.88
CA ARG A 75 7.70 -0.67 9.75
C ARG A 75 6.70 0.48 9.62
N LEU A 76 5.66 0.34 8.80
CA LEU A 76 4.62 1.36 8.64
C LEU A 76 3.79 1.55 9.91
N ILE A 77 3.46 0.47 10.61
CA ILE A 77 2.79 0.51 11.92
C ILE A 77 3.65 1.27 12.93
N ALA A 78 4.96 0.98 13.01
CA ALA A 78 5.87 1.66 13.92
C ALA A 78 6.04 3.15 13.57
N LEU A 79 6.03 3.49 12.28
CA LEU A 79 6.16 4.87 11.80
C LEU A 79 4.92 5.73 12.12
N HIS A 80 3.72 5.15 11.95
CA HIS A 80 2.47 5.89 12.03
C HIS A 80 1.66 5.65 13.29
N ASP A 81 2.10 4.73 14.15
CA ASP A 81 1.35 4.17 15.29
C ASP A 81 0.09 3.38 14.87
N ALA A 82 -0.10 2.20 15.48
CA ALA A 82 -1.21 1.31 15.17
C ALA A 82 -2.59 1.96 15.38
N SER A 83 -2.70 2.90 16.31
CA SER A 83 -3.95 3.61 16.63
C SER A 83 -4.39 4.62 15.57
N THR A 84 -3.58 4.82 14.50
CA THR A 84 -3.92 5.74 13.40
C THR A 84 -4.29 5.05 12.10
N ILE A 85 -4.01 3.74 11.93
CA ILE A 85 -4.25 2.99 10.69
C ILE A 85 -5.64 2.35 10.71
N ALA A 86 -6.44 2.57 9.67
CA ALA A 86 -7.83 2.09 9.54
C ALA A 86 -7.92 0.58 9.24
#